data_AF-W6K854-F1
#
_entry.id   AF-W6K854-F1
#
_cell.length_a   1.000
_cell.length_b   1.000
_cell.length_c   1.000
_cell.angle_alpha   90.00
_cell.angle_beta   90.00
_cell.angle_gamma   90.00
#
_symmetry.space_group_name_H-M   'P 1'
#
loop_
_entity.id
_entity.type
_entity.pdbx_description
1 polymer ?
#
loop_
_entity_poly.entity_id
_entity_poly.type
_entity_poly.pdbx_seq_one_letter_code
_entity_poly.pdbx_strand_id
1 'polypeptide(L)'
;MMRKLETRKKTRLNDDGFTLMELLVVLVILGLLAGLAGPRVLNYLASAKSDTAAVQIARLSSAVDLFLLDVGRPPNGEEGLQALVKQPAGLGRWNGPYLAKAALPADPWGNAYRYRLEEGGRYVIVSLGADNAEGGEDENRDIAN
;
A
#
# COMPACT_ATOMS: atom_id res chain seq x y z
N MET A 1 81.86 16.52 -10.85
CA MET A 1 80.61 15.76 -10.63
C MET A 1 79.95 16.30 -9.36
N MET A 2 78.99 17.23 -9.46
CA MET A 2 78.19 17.71 -8.31
C MET A 2 76.73 17.77 -8.73
N ARG A 3 75.91 16.85 -8.20
CA ARG A 3 74.46 16.84 -8.35
C ARG A 3 73.89 17.86 -7.37
N LYS A 4 73.33 18.96 -7.90
CA LYS A 4 72.45 19.87 -7.14
C LYS A 4 71.17 19.09 -6.79
N LEU A 5 70.91 18.88 -5.50
CA LEU A 5 69.62 18.41 -5.01
C LEU A 5 68.69 19.63 -4.90
N GLU A 6 67.75 19.77 -5.83
CA GLU A 6 66.67 20.73 -5.70
C GLU A 6 65.62 20.21 -4.70
N THR A 7 65.54 20.88 -3.57
CA THR A 7 64.62 20.57 -2.47
C THR A 7 63.19 20.92 -2.91
N ARG A 8 62.39 19.91 -3.30
CA ARG A 8 60.95 20.10 -3.55
C ARG A 8 60.24 20.57 -2.28
N LYS A 9 59.75 21.81 -2.29
CA LYS A 9 58.89 22.38 -1.25
C LYS A 9 57.51 21.70 -1.35
N LYS A 10 57.24 20.71 -0.48
CA LYS A 10 55.91 20.11 -0.34
C LYS A 10 54.93 21.17 0.19
N THR A 11 54.05 21.67 -0.67
CA THR A 11 52.85 22.39 -0.24
C THR A 11 52.00 21.42 0.58
N ARG A 12 51.90 21.68 1.89
CA ARG A 12 50.90 21.02 2.73
C ARG A 12 49.56 21.55 2.25
N LEU A 13 48.78 20.72 1.59
CA LEU A 13 47.35 20.97 1.46
C LEU A 13 46.81 20.93 2.89
N ASN A 14 46.18 22.01 3.32
CA ASN A 14 45.49 22.07 4.60
C ASN A 14 44.32 21.08 4.50
N ASP A 15 44.48 19.90 5.08
CA ASP A 15 43.37 18.99 5.33
C ASP A 15 42.59 19.55 6.52
N ASP A 16 41.73 20.54 6.26
CA ASP A 16 40.79 21.06 7.24
C ASP A 16 39.72 19.99 7.47
N GLY A 17 39.91 19.17 8.52
CA GLY A 17 38.93 18.19 8.96
C GLY A 17 37.69 18.84 9.57
N PHE A 18 36.53 18.17 9.48
CA PHE A 18 35.28 18.64 10.09
C PHE A 18 35.46 18.89 11.59
N THR A 19 34.96 20.03 12.06
CA THR A 19 34.92 20.33 13.49
C THR A 19 33.78 19.57 14.16
N LEU A 20 33.94 19.26 15.46
CA LEU A 20 32.87 18.65 16.26
C LEU A 20 31.60 19.52 16.27
N MET A 21 31.77 20.85 16.25
CA MET A 21 30.67 21.80 16.24
C MET A 21 29.85 21.75 14.94
N GLU A 22 30.49 21.61 13.78
CA GLU A 22 29.77 21.48 12.50
C GLU A 22 28.93 20.21 12.46
N LEU A 23 29.48 19.08 12.90
CA LEU A 23 28.74 17.83 12.97
C LEU A 23 27.56 17.94 13.95
N LEU A 24 27.76 18.61 15.10
CA LEU A 24 26.70 18.84 16.08
C LEU A 24 25.56 19.68 15.50
N VAL A 25 25.88 20.80 14.82
CA VAL A 25 24.86 21.66 14.19
C VAL A 25 24.08 20.88 13.12
N VAL A 26 24.75 20.08 12.30
CA VAL A 26 24.09 19.23 11.29
C VAL A 26 23.14 18.22 11.95
N LEU A 27 23.57 17.54 13.01
CA LEU A 27 22.74 16.58 13.72
C LEU A 27 21.52 17.24 14.38
N VAL A 28 21.67 18.46 14.90
CA VAL A 28 20.55 19.24 15.45
C VAL A 28 19.53 19.56 14.35
N ILE A 29 19.98 20.06 13.19
CA ILE A 29 19.08 20.37 12.06
C ILE A 29 18.39 19.10 11.55
N LEU A 30 19.12 17.99 11.40
CA LEU A 30 18.55 16.70 10.99
C LEU A 30 17.52 16.18 12.01
N GLY A 31 17.79 16.32 13.31
CA GLY A 31 16.84 15.97 14.37
C GLY A 31 15.56 16.80 14.31
N LEU A 32 15.67 18.11 14.10
CA LEU A 32 14.53 19.00 13.93
C LEU A 32 13.71 18.63 12.68
N LEU A 33 14.37 18.42 11.53
CA LEU A 33 13.69 18.02 10.29
C LEU A 33 12.99 16.67 10.45
N ALA A 34 13.66 15.66 11.02
CA ALA A 34 13.08 14.35 11.27
C ALA A 34 11.85 14.44 12.19
N GLY A 35 11.92 15.24 13.26
CA GLY A 35 10.80 15.46 14.19
C GLY A 35 9.58 16.11 13.54
N LEU A 36 9.77 17.04 12.59
CA LEU A 36 8.66 17.73 11.91
C LEU A 36 8.13 16.98 10.68
N ALA A 37 8.99 16.26 9.95
CA ALA A 37 8.62 15.57 8.71
C ALA A 37 8.13 14.14 8.95
N GLY A 38 8.72 13.43 9.91
CA GLY A 38 8.42 12.01 10.19
C GLY A 38 6.92 11.73 10.39
N PRO A 39 6.24 12.39 11.35
CA PRO A 39 4.82 12.15 11.60
C PRO A 39 3.93 12.46 10.39
N ARG A 40 4.25 13.50 9.61
CA ARG A 40 3.46 13.87 8.43
C ARG A 40 3.54 12.82 7.33
N VAL A 41 4.73 12.26 7.09
CA VAL A 41 4.91 11.20 6.08
C VAL A 41 4.13 9.94 6.47
N LEU A 42 4.18 9.56 7.76
CA LEU A 42 3.42 8.41 8.25
C LEU A 42 1.91 8.61 8.09
N ASN A 43 1.38 9.77 8.50
CA ASN A 43 -0.04 10.08 8.35
C ASN A 43 -0.49 10.11 6.89
N TYR A 44 0.35 10.65 5.99
CA TYR A 44 0.06 10.64 4.56
C TYR A 44 0.00 9.22 3.99
N LEU A 45 0.94 8.36 4.37
CA LEU A 45 0.96 6.97 3.96
C LEU A 45 -0.27 6.21 4.48
N ALA A 46 -0.66 6.46 5.74
CA ALA A 46 -1.86 5.91 6.34
C ALA A 46 -3.12 6.27 5.54
N SER A 47 -3.35 7.55 5.24
CA SER A 47 -4.50 7.99 4.43
C SER A 47 -4.49 7.40 3.03
N ALA A 48 -3.32 7.35 2.37
CA ALA A 48 -3.18 6.80 1.03
C ALA A 48 -3.55 5.31 0.96
N LYS A 49 -3.29 4.53 2.01
CA LYS A 49 -3.75 3.14 2.10
C LYS A 49 -5.26 3.08 2.14
N SER A 50 -5.91 3.82 3.03
CA SER A 50 -7.38 3.82 3.14
C SER A 50 -8.06 4.21 1.82
N ASP A 51 -7.54 5.22 1.12
CA ASP A 51 -8.04 5.63 -0.20
C ASP A 51 -7.83 4.53 -1.25
N THR A 52 -6.67 3.87 -1.24
CA THR A 52 -6.39 2.74 -2.13
C THR A 52 -7.36 1.59 -1.87
N ALA A 53 -7.66 1.29 -0.61
CA ALA A 53 -8.60 0.24 -0.24
C ALA A 53 -10.01 0.54 -0.79
N ALA A 54 -10.49 1.78 -0.64
CA ALA A 54 -11.78 2.21 -1.17
C ALA A 54 -11.85 2.09 -2.71
N VAL A 55 -10.79 2.50 -3.42
CA VAL A 55 -10.72 2.35 -4.88
C VAL A 55 -10.71 0.89 -5.31
N GLN A 56 -9.99 0.02 -4.59
CA GLN A 56 -9.97 -1.41 -4.87
C GLN A 56 -11.33 -2.05 -4.61
N ILE A 57 -12.02 -1.68 -3.53
CA ILE A 57 -13.39 -2.11 -3.24
C ILE A 57 -14.34 -1.71 -4.36
N ALA A 58 -14.32 -0.45 -4.82
CA ALA A 58 -15.17 0.00 -5.92
C ALA A 58 -14.95 -0.81 -7.23
N ARG A 59 -13.70 -1.20 -7.50
CA ARG A 59 -13.36 -2.07 -8.64
C ARG A 59 -13.88 -3.49 -8.45
N LEU A 60 -13.76 -4.05 -7.25
CA LEU A 60 -14.30 -5.37 -6.94
C LEU A 60 -15.83 -5.37 -7.02
N SER A 61 -16.50 -4.34 -6.49
CA SER A 61 -17.96 -4.16 -6.62
C SER A 61 -18.38 -4.11 -8.09
N SER A 62 -17.69 -3.33 -8.91
CA SER A 62 -17.97 -3.28 -10.36
C SER A 62 -17.84 -4.67 -11.01
N ALA A 63 -16.87 -5.49 -10.59
CA ALA A 63 -16.70 -6.85 -11.09
C ALA A 63 -17.81 -7.80 -10.60
N VAL A 64 -18.29 -7.64 -9.35
CA VAL A 64 -19.47 -8.36 -8.85
C VAL A 64 -20.72 -7.98 -9.63
N ASP A 65 -20.88 -6.70 -9.99
CA ASP A 65 -22.02 -6.23 -10.78
C ASP A 65 -21.98 -6.84 -12.19
N LEU A 66 -20.81 -6.93 -12.83
CA LEU A 66 -20.66 -7.64 -14.11
C LEU A 66 -21.00 -9.13 -13.99
N PHE A 67 -20.52 -9.79 -12.94
CA PHE A 67 -20.89 -11.18 -12.65
C PHE A 67 -22.41 -11.33 -12.50
N LEU A 68 -23.07 -10.42 -11.78
CA LEU A 68 -24.51 -10.37 -11.60
C LEU A 68 -25.25 -10.22 -12.94
N LEU A 69 -24.75 -9.39 -13.86
CA LEU A 69 -25.36 -9.21 -15.19
C LEU A 69 -25.31 -10.49 -16.03
N ASP A 70 -24.20 -11.22 -15.99
CA ASP A 70 -24.02 -12.44 -16.80
C ASP A 70 -24.71 -13.66 -16.19
N VAL A 71 -24.53 -13.86 -14.89
CA VAL A 71 -25.02 -15.04 -14.15
C VAL A 71 -26.46 -14.84 -13.65
N GLY A 72 -26.89 -13.60 -13.44
CA GLY A 72 -28.22 -13.25 -12.92
C GLY A 72 -28.34 -13.25 -11.39
N ARG A 73 -27.24 -13.48 -10.67
CA ARG A 73 -27.14 -13.36 -9.21
C ARG A 73 -25.72 -12.95 -8.79
N PRO A 74 -25.52 -12.32 -7.61
CA PRO A 74 -24.17 -12.15 -7.09
C PRO A 74 -23.55 -13.50 -6.71
N PRO A 75 -22.21 -13.55 -6.51
CA PRO A 75 -21.55 -14.73 -5.95
C PRO A 75 -22.16 -15.11 -4.60
N ASN A 76 -22.35 -16.41 -4.36
CA ASN A 76 -22.81 -16.89 -3.05
C ASN A 76 -21.66 -16.90 -2.02
N GLY A 77 -21.95 -17.29 -0.78
CA GLY A 77 -20.94 -17.31 0.30
C GLY A 77 -19.78 -18.28 0.06
N GLU A 78 -20.00 -19.41 -0.61
CA GLU A 78 -18.94 -20.40 -0.91
C GLU A 78 -18.09 -19.97 -2.11
N GLU A 79 -18.70 -19.32 -3.09
CA GLU A 79 -18.06 -18.78 -4.28
C GLU A 79 -17.20 -17.55 -3.95
N GLY A 80 -17.75 -16.63 -3.15
CA GLY A 80 -17.13 -15.38 -2.74
C GLY A 80 -16.55 -14.58 -3.90
N LEU A 81 -15.51 -13.78 -3.61
CA LEU A 81 -14.80 -13.02 -4.64
C LEU A 81 -14.02 -13.91 -5.62
N GLN A 82 -13.76 -15.19 -5.28
CA GLN A 82 -13.03 -16.08 -6.18
C GLN A 82 -13.80 -16.39 -7.47
N ALA A 83 -15.14 -16.29 -7.44
CA ALA A 83 -15.97 -16.37 -8.63
C ALA A 83 -15.67 -15.28 -9.67
N LEU A 84 -15.04 -14.18 -9.27
CA LEU A 84 -14.64 -13.10 -10.16
C LEU A 84 -13.45 -13.47 -11.04
N VAL A 85 -12.60 -14.40 -10.57
CA VAL A 85 -11.37 -14.80 -11.28
C VAL A 85 -11.44 -16.20 -11.86
N LYS A 86 -12.22 -17.09 -11.24
CA LYS A 86 -12.35 -18.48 -11.64
C LYS A 86 -13.82 -18.86 -11.72
N GLN A 87 -14.21 -19.52 -12.81
CA GLN A 87 -15.56 -20.02 -13.00
C GLN A 87 -15.97 -20.98 -11.87
N PRO A 88 -17.06 -20.70 -11.15
CA PRO A 88 -17.69 -21.65 -10.22
C PRO A 88 -18.29 -22.86 -10.94
N ALA A 89 -18.33 -24.01 -10.26
CA ALA A 89 -18.92 -25.22 -10.82
C ALA A 89 -20.41 -25.04 -11.11
N GLY A 90 -20.86 -25.50 -12.28
CA GLY A 90 -22.28 -25.46 -12.67
C GLY A 90 -22.78 -24.12 -13.22
N LEU A 91 -21.92 -23.10 -13.38
CA LEU A 91 -22.31 -21.81 -13.98
C LEU A 91 -22.00 -21.75 -15.48
N GLY A 92 -22.99 -22.10 -16.30
CA GLY A 92 -22.85 -22.06 -17.77
C GLY A 92 -22.84 -20.65 -18.38
N ARG A 93 -23.36 -19.63 -17.68
CA ARG A 93 -23.43 -18.23 -18.15
C ARG A 93 -22.24 -17.36 -17.72
N TRP A 94 -21.26 -17.94 -17.05
CA TRP A 94 -20.08 -17.20 -16.59
C TRP A 94 -19.22 -16.78 -17.80
N ASN A 95 -18.89 -15.48 -17.89
CA ASN A 95 -18.13 -14.89 -18.99
C ASN A 95 -16.88 -14.14 -18.49
N GLY A 96 -16.39 -14.52 -17.30
CA GLY A 96 -15.21 -13.93 -16.70
C GLY A 96 -13.89 -14.38 -17.37
N PRO A 97 -12.73 -14.04 -16.78
CA PRO A 97 -12.57 -13.36 -15.49
C PRO A 97 -13.04 -11.89 -15.54
N TYR A 98 -13.67 -11.43 -14.47
CA TYR A 98 -14.20 -10.08 -14.33
C TYR A 98 -13.18 -9.07 -13.78
N LEU A 99 -11.96 -9.55 -13.48
CA LEU A 99 -10.83 -8.73 -13.07
C LEU A 99 -9.74 -8.76 -14.15
N ALA A 100 -9.12 -7.60 -14.39
CA ALA A 100 -8.05 -7.46 -15.38
C ALA A 100 -6.82 -8.34 -15.07
N LYS A 101 -6.55 -8.56 -13.77
CA LYS A 101 -5.58 -9.56 -13.32
C LYS A 101 -6.37 -10.80 -12.90
N ALA A 102 -5.94 -11.98 -13.34
CA ALA A 102 -6.54 -13.27 -12.97
C ALA A 102 -6.23 -13.69 -11.52
N ALA A 103 -6.21 -12.74 -10.59
CA ALA A 103 -5.97 -12.94 -9.18
C ALA A 103 -6.66 -11.83 -8.38
N LEU A 104 -7.15 -12.18 -7.19
CA LEU A 104 -7.68 -11.20 -6.25
C LEU A 104 -6.55 -10.35 -5.69
N PRO A 105 -6.68 -9.01 -5.67
CA PRO A 105 -5.74 -8.17 -4.95
C PRO A 105 -5.89 -8.38 -3.44
N ALA A 106 -4.77 -8.32 -2.72
CA ALA A 106 -4.78 -8.04 -1.30
C ALA A 106 -5.07 -6.55 -1.08
N ASP A 107 -5.64 -6.23 0.08
CA ASP A 107 -5.82 -4.86 0.51
C ASP A 107 -4.45 -4.18 0.79
N PRO A 108 -4.42 -2.86 1.05
CA PRO A 108 -3.19 -2.11 1.25
C PRO A 108 -2.36 -2.51 2.48
N TRP A 109 -2.93 -3.30 3.39
CA TRP A 109 -2.23 -3.86 4.56
C TRP A 109 -1.81 -5.32 4.34
N GLY A 110 -2.11 -5.90 3.17
CA GLY A 110 -1.74 -7.26 2.79
C GLY A 110 -2.78 -8.31 3.18
N ASN A 111 -3.95 -7.91 3.66
CA ASN A 111 -5.02 -8.81 4.03
C ASN A 111 -5.95 -9.09 2.84
N ALA A 112 -6.69 -10.19 2.89
CA ALA A 112 -7.71 -10.49 1.89
C ALA A 112 -8.98 -9.69 2.16
N TYR A 113 -9.61 -9.16 1.10
CA TYR A 113 -10.94 -8.60 1.18
C TYR A 113 -11.96 -9.65 1.63
N ARG A 114 -12.88 -9.26 2.53
CA ARG A 114 -13.99 -10.11 2.97
C ARG A 114 -15.23 -9.78 2.15
N TYR A 115 -15.96 -10.82 1.78
CA TYR A 115 -17.21 -10.70 1.05
C TYR A 115 -18.35 -11.32 1.86
N ARG A 116 -19.47 -10.61 1.94
CA ARG A 116 -20.69 -11.06 2.60
C ARG A 116 -21.87 -10.81 1.69
N LEU A 117 -22.64 -11.86 1.41
CA LEU A 117 -23.93 -11.74 0.77
C LEU A 117 -25.00 -11.53 1.86
N GLU A 118 -25.81 -10.49 1.71
CA GLU A 118 -26.93 -10.17 2.61
C GLU A 118 -28.27 -10.55 1.99
N GLU A 119 -29.34 -10.42 2.79
CA GLU A 119 -30.70 -10.61 2.31
C GLU A 119 -31.07 -9.59 1.21
N GLY A 120 -31.89 -10.04 0.27
CA GLY A 120 -32.33 -9.22 -0.87
C GLY A 120 -31.28 -9.07 -1.97
N GLY A 121 -30.20 -9.85 -1.97
CA GLY A 121 -29.19 -9.84 -3.03
C GLY A 121 -28.20 -8.67 -2.93
N ARG A 122 -28.22 -7.92 -1.83
CA ARG A 122 -27.19 -6.92 -1.50
C ARG A 122 -25.93 -7.64 -1.06
N TYR A 123 -24.78 -7.06 -1.34
CA TYR A 123 -23.49 -7.61 -0.93
C TYR A 123 -22.59 -6.53 -0.35
N VAL A 124 -21.71 -6.94 0.54
CA VAL A 124 -20.70 -6.10 1.17
C VAL A 124 -19.32 -6.67 0.89
N ILE A 125 -18.41 -5.82 0.45
CA ILE A 125 -16.98 -6.06 0.31
C ILE A 125 -16.28 -5.16 1.30
N VAL A 126 -15.51 -5.73 2.21
CA VAL A 126 -14.87 -4.98 3.29
C VAL A 126 -13.39 -5.33 3.45
N SER A 127 -12.57 -4.32 3.70
CA SER A 127 -11.22 -4.44 4.29
C SER A 127 -11.31 -4.01 5.76
N LEU A 128 -10.72 -4.80 6.64
CA LEU A 128 -10.73 -4.57 8.09
C LEU A 128 -9.52 -3.74 8.57
N GLY A 129 -8.98 -2.89 7.70
CA GLY A 129 -7.84 -2.05 8.04
C GLY A 129 -6.57 -2.82 8.44
N ALA A 130 -5.69 -2.12 9.16
CA ALA A 130 -4.38 -2.60 9.55
C ALA A 130 -4.40 -3.69 10.63
N ASP A 131 -5.40 -3.70 11.51
CA ASP A 131 -5.51 -4.65 12.62
C ASP A 131 -6.26 -5.94 12.22
N ASN A 132 -6.91 -5.95 11.05
CA ASN A 132 -7.70 -7.07 10.54
C ASN A 132 -8.82 -7.50 11.51
N ALA A 133 -9.35 -6.54 12.27
CA ALA A 133 -10.44 -6.71 13.23
C ALA A 133 -11.63 -5.81 12.88
N GLU A 134 -12.84 -6.20 13.30
CA GLU A 134 -14.02 -5.35 13.05
C GLU A 134 -13.97 -4.07 13.89
N GLY A 135 -14.34 -2.95 13.27
CA GLY A 135 -14.36 -1.63 13.89
C GLY A 135 -13.08 -0.84 13.64
N GLY A 136 -12.47 -0.35 14.72
CA GLY A 136 -11.23 0.43 14.66
C GLY A 136 -11.37 1.90 14.27
N GLU A 137 -10.27 2.63 14.44
CA GLU A 137 -10.12 4.04 14.06
C GLU A 137 -8.86 4.21 13.19
N ASP A 138 -8.76 5.32 12.47
CA ASP A 138 -7.62 5.63 11.58
C ASP A 138 -7.30 4.50 10.58
N GLU A 139 -6.09 3.92 10.63
CA GLU A 139 -5.68 2.80 9.76
C GLU A 139 -6.38 1.48 10.10
N ASN A 140 -6.94 1.36 11.30
CA ASN A 140 -7.66 0.15 11.73
C ASN A 140 -9.14 0.21 11.34
N ARG A 141 -9.63 1.36 10.87
CA ARG A 141 -11.03 1.52 10.53
C ARG A 141 -11.43 0.64 9.34
N ASP A 142 -12.52 -0.09 9.49
CA ASP A 142 -13.16 -0.82 8.39
C ASP A 142 -13.50 0.09 7.19
N ILE A 143 -13.28 -0.44 5.98
CA ILE A 143 -13.59 0.21 4.72
C ILE A 143 -14.45 -0.74 3.89
N ALA A 144 -15.67 -0.29 3.55
CA ALA A 144 -16.65 -1.08 2.81
C ALA A 144 -17.29 -0.28 1.65
N ASN A 145 -18.02 -0.96 0.77
CA ASN A 145 -18.80 -0.35 -0.33
C ASN A 145 -20.17 0.17 0.09
#